data_AF-A0AAW7D828-F1
#
_entry.id   AF-A0AAW7D828-F1
#
_cell.length_a   1.000
_cell.length_b   1.000
_cell.length_c   1.000
_cell.angle_alpha   90.00
_cell.angle_beta   90.00
_cell.angle_gamma   90.00
#
_symmetry.space_group_name_H-M   'P 1'
#
loop_
_entity.id
_entity.type
_entity.pdbx_description
1 polymer ?
#
loop_
_entity_poly.entity_id
_entity_poly.type
_entity_poly.pdbx_seq_one_letter_code
_entity_poly.pdbx_strand_id
1 'polypeptide(L)'
;MKIKGLMLCLFTINSLAQEFKHDLEGTKWQCVIEENCVNQYRFVTVDTFEFYSCEMEETYYGTYYFEDNFLMIYEKGSYEESDDYYEQKLFKTVIEDNYLKHLTLNYLEKGKWVKSKFVLEDKYKYYKVK
;
A
#
# COMPACT_ATOMS: atom_id res chain seq x y z
N MET A 1 -50.13 39.00 3.29
CA MET A 1 -49.37 38.08 4.17
C MET A 1 -49.58 36.65 3.69
N LYS A 2 -48.54 35.81 3.78
CA LYS A 2 -48.46 34.35 3.49
C LYS A 2 -47.93 33.91 2.11
N ILE A 3 -46.59 34.04 2.02
CA ILE A 3 -45.56 33.00 1.74
C ILE A 3 -45.72 32.14 0.47
N LYS A 4 -44.80 32.39 -0.47
CA LYS A 4 -44.40 31.52 -1.58
C LYS A 4 -43.79 30.22 -1.03
N GLY A 5 -44.36 29.07 -1.38
CA GLY A 5 -43.75 27.76 -1.14
C GLY A 5 -42.75 27.43 -2.24
N LEU A 6 -41.46 27.68 -1.99
CA LEU A 6 -40.37 27.16 -2.81
C LEU A 6 -39.99 25.80 -2.24
N MET A 7 -40.42 24.71 -2.89
CA MET A 7 -40.07 23.35 -2.50
C MET A 7 -38.64 23.06 -3.01
N LEU A 8 -37.66 23.24 -2.14
CA LEU A 8 -36.27 22.91 -2.41
C LEU A 8 -36.08 21.39 -2.21
N CYS A 9 -36.12 20.62 -3.29
CA CYS A 9 -35.69 19.23 -3.26
C CYS A 9 -34.17 19.18 -3.08
N LEU A 10 -33.73 19.03 -1.83
CA LEU A 10 -32.35 18.67 -1.49
C LEU A 10 -32.09 17.24 -1.96
N PHE A 11 -31.53 17.10 -3.17
CA PHE A 11 -30.82 15.89 -3.56
C PHE A 11 -29.55 15.81 -2.70
N THR A 12 -29.65 15.19 -1.53
CA THR A 12 -28.48 14.74 -0.79
C THR A 12 -27.85 13.62 -1.62
N ILE A 13 -26.81 13.97 -2.39
CA ILE A 13 -25.90 13.00 -2.99
C ILE A 13 -25.22 12.31 -1.81
N ASN A 14 -25.79 11.20 -1.35
CA ASN A 14 -25.05 10.23 -0.58
C ASN A 14 -23.97 9.69 -1.52
N SER A 15 -22.80 10.34 -1.55
CA SER A 15 -21.62 9.68 -2.06
C SER A 15 -21.41 8.48 -1.14
N LEU A 16 -21.83 7.29 -1.57
CA LEU A 16 -21.22 6.08 -1.07
C LEU A 16 -19.73 6.28 -1.31
N ALA A 17 -18.97 6.50 -0.25
CA ALA A 17 -17.54 6.30 -0.27
C ALA A 17 -17.37 4.81 -0.59
N GLN A 18 -17.24 4.50 -1.88
CA GLN A 18 -16.90 3.16 -2.32
C GLN A 18 -15.45 2.97 -1.87
N GLU A 19 -15.25 2.17 -0.82
CA GLU A 19 -13.93 1.67 -0.46
C GLU A 19 -13.34 1.02 -1.72
N PHE A 20 -12.38 1.70 -2.33
CA PHE A 20 -11.70 1.20 -3.52
C PHE A 20 -10.77 0.10 -3.05
N LYS A 21 -11.29 -1.12 -2.95
CA LYS A 21 -10.45 -2.29 -2.68
C LYS A 21 -9.63 -2.57 -3.93
N HIS A 22 -8.34 -2.25 -3.88
CA HIS A 22 -7.40 -2.63 -4.93
C HIS A 22 -7.26 -4.15 -4.92
N ASP A 23 -7.76 -4.82 -5.96
CA ASP A 23 -7.54 -6.26 -6.15
C ASP A 23 -6.13 -6.48 -6.70
N LEU A 24 -5.22 -6.88 -5.80
CA LEU A 24 -3.84 -7.18 -6.12
C LEU A 24 -3.55 -8.68 -6.12
N GLU A 25 -4.53 -9.55 -5.84
CA GLU A 25 -4.28 -10.99 -5.76
C GLU A 25 -3.67 -11.53 -7.07
N GLY A 26 -2.62 -12.34 -6.94
CA GLY A 26 -1.89 -12.93 -8.05
C GLY A 26 -1.03 -11.95 -8.85
N THR A 27 -0.93 -10.68 -8.45
CA THR A 27 -0.15 -9.68 -9.18
C THR A 27 1.30 -9.62 -8.72
N LYS A 28 2.19 -9.25 -9.65
CA LYS A 28 3.61 -9.00 -9.39
C LYS A 28 3.97 -7.59 -9.83
N TRP A 29 4.80 -6.92 -9.04
CA TRP A 29 5.20 -5.53 -9.28
C TRP A 29 6.69 -5.38 -9.06
N GLN A 30 7.38 -4.74 -10.00
CA GLN A 30 8.84 -4.61 -9.98
C GLN A 30 9.26 -3.15 -9.99
N CYS A 31 10.30 -2.84 -9.21
CA CYS A 31 10.92 -1.53 -9.14
C CYS A 31 12.43 -1.69 -9.36
N VAL A 32 12.92 -1.16 -10.48
CA VAL A 32 14.35 -1.14 -10.79
C VAL A 32 14.97 0.01 -10.01
N ILE A 33 15.74 -0.30 -8.97
CA ILE A 33 16.41 0.70 -8.13
C ILE A 33 17.64 1.24 -8.84
N GLU A 34 18.42 0.35 -9.45
CA GLU A 34 19.60 0.61 -10.26
C GLU A 34 19.91 -0.58 -11.18
N GLU A 35 21.00 -0.49 -11.95
CA GLU A 35 21.42 -1.57 -12.84
C GLU A 35 21.63 -2.87 -12.04
N ASN A 36 20.92 -3.94 -12.41
CA ASN A 36 20.91 -5.25 -11.73
C ASN A 36 20.31 -5.30 -10.31
N CYS A 37 19.66 -4.23 -9.83
CA CYS A 37 18.95 -4.23 -8.54
C CYS A 37 17.44 -3.99 -8.77
N VAL A 38 16.63 -5.04 -8.62
CA VAL A 38 15.18 -4.98 -8.80
C VAL A 38 14.47 -5.45 -7.53
N ASN A 39 13.78 -4.52 -6.86
CA ASN A 39 12.84 -4.86 -5.80
C ASN A 39 11.55 -5.41 -6.41
N GLN A 40 10.90 -6.37 -5.74
CA GLN A 40 9.72 -7.03 -6.27
C GLN A 40 8.67 -7.29 -5.19
N TYR A 41 7.45 -6.81 -5.40
CA TYR A 41 6.28 -7.30 -4.69
C TYR A 41 5.61 -8.44 -5.46
N ARG A 42 5.11 -9.43 -4.72
CA ARG A 42 4.14 -10.41 -5.20
C ARG A 42 3.01 -10.48 -4.19
N PHE A 43 1.80 -10.18 -4.63
CA PHE A 43 0.59 -10.30 -3.80
C PHE A 43 0.01 -11.69 -4.06
N VAL A 44 0.24 -12.63 -3.14
CA VAL A 44 0.03 -14.06 -3.38
C VAL A 44 -1.45 -14.43 -3.26
N THR A 45 -2.12 -13.91 -2.24
CA THR A 45 -3.56 -14.04 -2.00
C THR A 45 -4.20 -12.66 -1.86
N VAL A 46 -5.51 -12.63 -1.60
CA VAL A 46 -6.25 -11.42 -1.21
C VAL A 46 -5.68 -10.66 0.00
N ASP A 47 -4.84 -11.29 0.81
CA ASP A 47 -4.35 -10.75 2.09
C ASP A 47 -2.87 -11.07 2.39
N THR A 48 -2.15 -11.79 1.53
CA THR A 48 -0.73 -12.13 1.73
C THR A 48 0.16 -11.59 0.62
N PHE A 49 1.41 -11.30 0.98
CA PHE A 49 2.42 -10.80 0.05
C PHE A 49 3.79 -11.41 0.32
N GLU A 50 4.64 -11.34 -0.70
CA GLU A 50 6.09 -11.52 -0.65
C GLU A 50 6.74 -10.24 -1.19
N PHE A 51 7.81 -9.77 -0.56
CA PHE A 51 8.59 -8.63 -1.00
C PHE A 51 10.08 -8.98 -1.04
N TYR A 52 10.65 -9.02 -2.24
CA TYR A 52 12.08 -9.15 -2.43
C TYR A 52 12.75 -7.78 -2.47
N SER A 53 13.77 -7.60 -1.62
CA SER A 53 14.67 -6.46 -1.62
C SER A 53 16.02 -6.86 -2.20
N CYS A 54 16.39 -6.28 -3.34
CA CYS A 54 17.70 -6.54 -3.95
C CYS A 54 18.85 -5.94 -3.14
N GLU A 55 18.61 -4.83 -2.43
CA GLU A 55 19.61 -4.17 -1.60
C GLU A 55 19.95 -4.99 -0.34
N MET A 56 18.99 -5.77 0.15
CA MET A 56 19.17 -6.66 1.31
C MET A 56 19.44 -8.12 0.91
N GLU A 57 19.19 -8.47 -0.35
CA GLU A 57 19.15 -9.86 -0.84
C GLU A 57 18.19 -10.75 -0.02
N GLU A 58 17.07 -10.17 0.43
CA GLU A 58 16.08 -10.83 1.30
C GLU A 58 14.67 -10.76 0.72
N THR A 59 13.90 -11.81 1.00
CA THR A 59 12.49 -11.95 0.67
C THR A 59 11.66 -11.96 1.94
N TYR A 60 10.99 -10.85 2.22
CA TYR A 60 10.05 -10.70 3.33
C TYR A 60 8.68 -11.28 2.96
N TYR A 61 7.99 -11.85 3.93
CA TYR A 61 6.63 -12.35 3.74
C TYR A 61 5.71 -11.86 4.85
N GLY A 62 4.40 -11.82 4.56
CA GLY A 62 3.45 -11.30 5.54
C GLY A 62 2.04 -11.15 5.02
N THR A 63 1.28 -10.31 5.72
CA THR A 63 -0.08 -9.95 5.34
C THR A 63 -0.22 -8.48 5.00
N TYR A 64 -1.16 -8.15 4.14
CA TYR A 64 -1.46 -6.78 3.74
C TYR A 64 -2.97 -6.51 3.71
N TYR A 65 -3.34 -5.23 3.86
CA TYR A 65 -4.67 -4.76 3.50
C TYR A 65 -4.65 -3.27 3.17
N PHE A 66 -5.70 -2.81 2.50
CA PHE A 66 -5.93 -1.41 2.19
C PHE A 66 -7.02 -0.82 3.07
N GLU A 67 -6.80 0.40 3.53
CA GLU A 67 -7.80 1.27 4.12
C GLU A 67 -7.65 2.65 3.46
N ASP A 68 -8.67 3.07 2.71
CA ASP A 68 -8.61 4.23 1.80
C ASP A 68 -7.36 4.18 0.89
N ASN A 69 -6.48 5.19 1.00
CA ASN A 69 -5.24 5.31 0.23
C ASN A 69 -4.01 4.80 1.00
N PHE A 70 -4.22 4.00 2.03
CA PHE A 70 -3.15 3.44 2.85
C PHE A 70 -3.02 1.94 2.64
N LEU A 71 -1.80 1.51 2.33
CA LEU A 71 -1.40 0.11 2.37
C LEU A 71 -0.77 -0.17 3.73
N MET A 72 -1.35 -1.10 4.47
CA MET A 72 -0.74 -1.65 5.67
C MET A 72 -0.08 -2.97 5.36
N ILE A 73 1.15 -3.11 5.84
CA ILE A 73 2.00 -4.28 5.71
C ILE A 73 2.34 -4.78 7.11
N TYR A 74 2.13 -6.07 7.32
CA TYR A 74 2.52 -6.81 8.52
C TYR A 74 3.52 -7.87 8.10
N GLU A 75 4.80 -7.54 8.22
CA GLU A 75 5.90 -8.46 7.94
C GLU A 75 6.04 -9.44 9.11
N LYS A 76 6.08 -10.73 8.78
CA LYS A 76 6.16 -11.83 9.74
C LYS A 76 7.54 -12.49 9.80
N GLY A 77 8.39 -12.20 8.81
CA GLY A 77 9.71 -12.79 8.68
C GLY A 77 10.30 -12.55 7.29
N SER A 78 11.51 -13.06 7.09
CA SER A 78 12.12 -13.26 5.77
C SER A 78 12.42 -14.74 5.56
N TYR A 79 12.58 -15.17 4.30
CA TYR A 79 12.94 -16.57 4.03
C TYR A 79 14.43 -16.85 4.27
N GLU A 80 15.25 -15.79 4.32
CA GLU A 80 16.70 -15.85 4.48
C GLU A 80 17.13 -15.68 5.95
N GLU A 81 16.36 -14.98 6.79
CA GLU A 81 16.57 -14.88 8.24
C GLU A 81 15.49 -15.64 9.04
N SER A 82 15.56 -15.57 10.37
CA SER A 82 14.63 -16.29 11.27
C SER A 82 13.23 -15.66 11.32
N ASP A 83 12.22 -16.48 11.65
CA ASP A 83 10.82 -16.09 11.88
C ASP A 83 10.60 -15.15 13.10
N ASP A 84 11.66 -14.71 13.78
CA ASP A 84 11.59 -13.80 14.95
C ASP A 84 11.51 -12.30 14.55
N TYR A 85 11.38 -11.99 13.26
CA TYR A 85 11.25 -10.63 12.74
C TYR A 85 9.78 -10.23 12.56
N TYR A 86 9.37 -9.15 13.22
CA TYR A 86 8.02 -8.59 13.06
C TYR A 86 8.07 -7.08 12.91
N GLU A 87 7.55 -6.58 11.78
CA GLU A 87 7.46 -5.15 11.51
C GLU A 87 6.09 -4.78 10.92
N GLN A 88 5.56 -3.63 11.34
CA GLN A 88 4.35 -3.05 10.77
C GLN A 88 4.69 -1.75 10.06
N LYS A 89 4.34 -1.68 8.78
CA LYS A 89 4.56 -0.52 7.92
C LYS A 89 3.21 0.01 7.44
N LEU A 90 3.04 1.32 7.52
CA LEU A 90 1.87 2.04 7.00
C LEU A 90 2.32 2.97 5.89
N PHE A 91 2.00 2.60 4.66
CA PHE A 91 2.30 3.38 3.47
C PHE A 91 1.09 4.17 3.02
N LYS A 92 1.24 5.48 2.78
CA LYS A 92 0.30 6.17 1.88
C LYS A 92 0.68 5.79 0.46
N THR A 93 -0.24 5.25 -0.31
CA THR A 93 0.07 4.64 -1.61
C THR A 93 -0.86 5.21 -2.69
N VAL A 94 -0.30 5.39 -3.88
CA VAL A 94 -1.06 5.63 -5.12
C VAL A 94 -0.93 4.39 -5.98
N ILE A 95 -2.07 3.84 -6.39
CA ILE A 95 -2.15 2.72 -7.32
C ILE A 95 -2.95 3.16 -8.53
N GLU A 96 -2.33 3.04 -9.69
CA GLU A 96 -2.96 3.19 -11.00
C GLU A 96 -2.74 1.88 -11.78
N ASP A 97 -3.40 1.73 -12.93
CA ASP A 97 -3.49 0.47 -13.68
C ASP A 97 -2.14 -0.23 -13.91
N ASN A 98 -1.07 0.53 -14.06
CA ASN A 98 0.26 0.01 -14.37
C ASN A 98 1.34 0.32 -13.32
N TYR A 99 1.04 1.10 -12.27
CA TYR A 99 2.03 1.41 -11.26
C TYR A 99 1.48 1.51 -9.84
N LEU A 100 2.35 1.19 -8.88
CA LEU A 100 2.19 1.39 -7.45
C LEU A 100 3.33 2.28 -6.96
N LYS A 101 3.00 3.33 -6.21
CA LYS A 101 3.99 4.24 -5.62
C LYS A 101 3.65 4.54 -4.17
N HIS A 102 4.64 4.40 -3.30
CA HIS A 102 4.54 4.85 -1.91
C HIS A 102 4.88 6.34 -1.82
N LEU A 103 4.03 7.11 -1.15
CA LEU A 103 4.19 8.55 -0.92
C LEU A 103 4.78 8.85 0.46
N THR A 104 4.40 8.06 1.46
CA THR A 104 4.91 8.19 2.83
C THR A 104 5.04 6.81 3.45
N LEU A 105 5.98 6.64 4.36
CA LEU A 105 6.14 5.45 5.19
C LEU A 105 6.05 5.85 6.67
N ASN A 106 5.32 5.07 7.45
CA ASN A 106 5.28 5.15 8.91
C ASN A 106 5.53 3.77 9.49
N TYR A 107 6.18 3.72 10.65
CA TYR A 107 6.39 2.50 11.42
C TYR A 107 5.54 2.53 12.69
N LEU A 108 5.13 1.36 13.16
CA LEU A 108 4.45 1.25 14.45
C LEU A 108 5.49 1.19 15.57
N GLU A 109 5.65 2.29 16.30
CA GLU A 109 6.55 2.37 17.46
C GLU A 109 5.73 2.57 18.74
N LYS A 110 5.86 1.62 19.68
CA LYS A 110 5.16 1.67 21.00
C LYS A 110 3.66 1.96 20.87
N GLY A 111 3.02 1.32 19.89
CA GLY A 111 1.57 1.46 19.62
C GLY A 111 1.16 2.75 18.93
N LYS A 112 2.11 3.52 18.38
CA LYS A 112 1.83 4.76 17.64
C LYS A 112 2.50 4.74 16.28
N TRP A 113 1.80 5.23 15.26
CA TRP A 113 2.39 5.43 13.94
C TRP A 113 3.34 6.62 13.98
N VAL A 114 4.61 6.36 13.65
CA VAL A 114 5.67 7.37 13.58
C VAL A 114 6.12 7.46 12.13
N LYS A 115 6.10 8.68 11.59
CA LYS A 115 6.55 8.93 10.21
C LYS A 115 8.04 8.62 10.08
N SER A 116 8.39 7.78 9.10
CA SER A 116 9.76 7.46 8.76
C SER A 116 10.50 8.69 8.23
N LYS A 117 11.80 8.75 8.49
CA LYS A 117 12.72 9.72 7.89
C LYS A 117 13.20 9.30 6.50
N PHE A 118 12.92 8.05 6.10
CA PHE A 118 13.26 7.54 4.78
C PHE A 118 12.57 8.37 3.69
N VAL A 119 13.34 8.77 2.67
CA VAL A 119 12.84 9.57 1.56
C VAL A 119 12.46 8.62 0.42
N LEU A 120 11.16 8.51 0.14
CA LEU A 120 10.62 7.74 -0.97
C LEU A 120 10.76 8.55 -2.26
N GLU A 121 11.95 8.51 -2.85
CA GLU A 121 12.25 9.12 -4.14
C GLU A 121 11.40 8.56 -5.29
N ASP A 122 11.34 9.29 -6.40
CA ASP A 122 10.54 8.91 -7.57
C ASP A 122 10.96 7.58 -8.22
N LYS A 123 12.20 7.14 -7.99
CA LYS A 123 12.70 5.83 -8.43
C LYS A 123 11.97 4.66 -7.79
N TYR A 124 11.37 4.85 -6.60
CA TYR A 124 10.59 3.83 -5.89
C TYR A 124 9.16 3.73 -6.45
N LYS A 125 9.08 3.42 -7.76
CA LYS A 125 7.83 3.24 -8.49
C LYS A 125 7.79 1.82 -9.04
N TYR A 126 6.85 1.04 -8.55
CA TYR A 126 6.69 -0.36 -8.91
C TYR A 126 5.76 -0.47 -10.10
N TYR A 127 6.18 -1.15 -11.15
CA TYR A 127 5.36 -1.40 -12.33
C TYR A 127 4.82 -2.82 -12.33
N LYS A 128 3.56 -2.97 -12.69
CA LYS A 128 2.92 -4.28 -12.81
C LYS A 128 3.60 -5.08 -13.93
N VAL A 129 4.00 -6.31 -13.63
CA VAL A 129 4.58 -7.24 -14.60
C VAL A 129 3.64 -8.43 -14.80
N LYS A 130 3.68 -9.00 -16.02
CA LYS A 130 2.85 -10.15 -16.41
C LYS A 130 3.45 -11.46 -15.95
#